data_AF-A0A8T4UF46-F1
#
_entry.id   AF-A0A8T4UF46-F1
#
_cell.length_a   1.000
_cell.length_b   1.000
_cell.length_c   1.000
_cell.angle_alpha   90.00
_cell.angle_beta   90.00
_cell.angle_gamma   90.00
#
_symmetry.space_group_name_H-M   'P 1'
#
loop_
_entity.id
_entity.type
_entity.pdbx_description
1 polymer ?
#
loop_
_entity_poly.entity_id
_entity_poly.type
_entity_poly.pdbx_seq_one_letter_code
_entity_poly.pdbx_strand_id
1 'polypeptide(L)'
;EGPCSVYASDMKSSDPAIKIVYPKMLLVKLLKGQELEFEATASLGTGKEHAKFVPAHVFYKGYPKISLDKIKNPEEVVKSCPVDVFALDGKQVKIVNLEACHLCMACVDVADPQGSVMVEGSEKDFIFTVESWGKLPCEEILTKALDLIDEKVDEFSSLLNKSE
;
A
#
# COMPACT_ATOMS: atom_id res chain seq x y z
N GLU A 1 -25.29 -6.69 28.60
CA GLU A 1 -25.29 -5.66 29.66
C GLU A 1 -23.88 -5.45 30.21
N GLY A 2 -23.45 -4.19 30.39
CA GLY A 2 -22.13 -3.84 30.95
C GLY A 2 -22.06 -3.98 32.48
N PRO A 3 -20.87 -3.91 33.09
CA PRO A 3 -19.64 -3.37 32.50
C PRO A 3 -18.85 -4.42 31.70
N CYS A 4 -18.60 -4.16 30.42
CA CYS A 4 -17.79 -5.03 29.55
C CYS A 4 -17.23 -4.27 28.33
N SER A 5 -16.30 -4.91 27.61
CA SER A 5 -15.86 -4.46 26.29
C SER A 5 -16.48 -5.37 25.24
N VAL A 6 -17.15 -4.77 24.25
CA VAL A 6 -17.74 -5.47 23.11
C VAL A 6 -16.75 -5.42 21.97
N TYR A 7 -16.39 -6.58 21.45
CA TYR A 7 -15.44 -6.75 20.35
C TYR A 7 -16.15 -7.18 19.07
N ALA A 8 -15.45 -7.06 17.94
CA ALA A 8 -15.98 -7.49 16.66
C ALA A 8 -16.30 -8.98 16.62
N SER A 9 -15.63 -9.81 17.42
CA SER A 9 -15.96 -11.23 17.60
C SER A 9 -17.34 -11.50 18.19
N ASP A 10 -17.96 -10.52 18.84
CA ASP A 10 -19.29 -10.67 19.44
C ASP A 10 -20.41 -10.54 18.39
N MET A 11 -20.08 -10.08 17.17
CA MET A 11 -21.00 -10.04 16.05
C MET A 11 -21.33 -11.44 15.54
N LYS A 12 -22.60 -11.68 15.23
CA LYS A 12 -23.08 -12.92 14.65
C LYS A 12 -23.47 -12.69 13.20
N SER A 13 -22.84 -13.41 12.29
CA SER A 13 -23.23 -13.43 10.89
C SER A 13 -24.36 -14.44 10.68
N SER A 14 -25.36 -14.08 9.87
CA SER A 14 -26.37 -15.02 9.38
C SER A 14 -25.80 -16.00 8.34
N ASP A 15 -24.71 -15.62 7.66
CA ASP A 15 -23.99 -16.44 6.69
C ASP A 15 -22.63 -16.92 7.29
N PRO A 16 -22.41 -18.24 7.46
CA PRO A 16 -21.15 -18.80 7.96
C PRO A 16 -19.91 -18.52 7.10
N ALA A 17 -20.09 -18.20 5.81
CA ALA A 17 -19.00 -17.85 4.91
C ALA A 17 -18.44 -16.45 5.22
N ILE A 18 -19.27 -15.56 5.78
CA ILE A 18 -18.89 -14.19 6.12
C ILE A 18 -18.27 -14.16 7.52
N LYS A 19 -16.97 -13.82 7.56
CA LYS A 19 -16.17 -13.82 8.79
C LYS A 19 -15.63 -12.44 9.10
N ILE A 20 -15.44 -12.20 10.39
CA ILE A 20 -14.82 -10.97 10.89
C ILE A 20 -13.31 -11.07 10.71
N VAL A 21 -12.74 -10.13 9.95
CA VAL A 21 -11.30 -10.08 9.64
C VAL A 21 -10.44 -9.83 10.89
N TYR A 22 -10.91 -8.94 11.77
CA TYR A 22 -10.19 -8.54 12.98
C TYR A 22 -11.04 -8.80 14.25
N PRO A 23 -11.07 -10.04 14.78
CA PRO A 23 -11.98 -10.41 15.87
C PRO A 23 -11.78 -9.58 17.15
N LYS A 24 -10.56 -9.13 17.42
CA LYS A 24 -10.19 -8.35 18.62
C LYS A 24 -10.42 -6.83 18.47
N MET A 25 -11.00 -6.38 17.36
CA MET A 25 -11.31 -4.97 17.18
C MET A 25 -12.37 -4.55 18.20
N LEU A 26 -12.05 -3.59 19.06
CA LEU A 26 -12.98 -3.05 20.04
C LEU A 26 -14.05 -2.23 19.32
N LEU A 27 -15.33 -2.53 19.57
CA LEU A 27 -16.45 -1.77 19.02
C LEU A 27 -16.91 -0.70 20.00
N VAL A 28 -17.20 -1.10 21.25
CA VAL A 28 -17.69 -0.20 22.29
C VAL A 28 -17.32 -0.72 23.68
N LYS A 29 -17.16 0.20 24.64
CA LYS A 29 -17.08 -0.13 26.07
C LYS A 29 -18.40 0.22 26.72
N LEU A 30 -19.06 -0.76 27.32
CA LEU A 30 -20.31 -0.57 28.04
C LEU A 30 -20.02 -0.34 29.52
N LEU A 31 -20.58 0.73 30.09
CA LEU A 31 -20.61 0.98 31.52
C LEU A 31 -21.70 0.14 32.20
N LYS A 32 -21.73 0.16 33.53
CA LYS A 32 -22.75 -0.55 34.31
C LYS A 32 -24.15 -0.09 33.90
N GLY A 33 -25.02 -1.05 33.55
CA GLY A 33 -26.40 -0.80 33.12
C GLY A 33 -26.56 -0.33 31.66
N GLN A 34 -25.49 -0.30 30.86
CA GLN A 34 -25.58 -0.06 29.41
C GLN A 34 -25.73 -1.37 28.63
N GLU A 35 -26.48 -1.32 27.55
CA GLU A 35 -26.72 -2.43 26.63
C GLU A 35 -26.55 -1.95 25.18
N LEU A 36 -26.11 -2.87 24.31
CA LEU A 36 -26.03 -2.67 22.87
C LEU A 36 -26.77 -3.81 22.19
N GLU A 37 -27.78 -3.45 21.40
CA GLU A 37 -28.46 -4.33 20.45
C GLU A 37 -28.45 -3.62 19.09
N PHE A 38 -27.99 -4.31 18.03
CA PHE A 38 -28.05 -3.78 16.68
C PHE A 38 -28.15 -4.91 15.66
N GLU A 39 -28.77 -4.60 14.53
CA GLU A 39 -28.82 -5.43 13.34
C GLU A 39 -28.30 -4.60 12.16
N ALA A 40 -27.48 -5.21 11.29
CA ALA A 40 -26.89 -4.52 10.15
C ALA A 40 -26.76 -5.46 8.95
N THR A 41 -26.88 -4.90 7.76
CA THR A 41 -26.73 -5.62 6.50
C THR A 41 -25.41 -5.27 5.84
N ALA A 42 -24.58 -6.27 5.57
CA ALA A 42 -23.40 -6.11 4.73
C ALA A 42 -23.82 -6.15 3.24
N SER A 43 -23.41 -5.14 2.46
CA SER A 43 -23.63 -5.08 1.02
C SER A 43 -22.30 -4.96 0.28
N LEU A 44 -22.25 -5.46 -0.94
CA LEU A 44 -21.14 -5.19 -1.84
C LEU A 44 -21.20 -3.72 -2.28
N GLY A 45 -20.03 -3.12 -2.52
CA GLY A 45 -19.91 -1.75 -3.00
C GLY A 45 -18.50 -1.50 -3.51
N THR A 46 -18.28 -0.32 -4.08
CA THR A 46 -16.98 0.06 -4.67
C THR A 46 -16.29 1.15 -3.86
N GLY A 47 -14.96 1.21 -3.94
CA GLY A 47 -14.18 2.28 -3.30
C GLY A 47 -14.57 3.68 -3.77
N LYS A 48 -15.16 3.81 -4.97
CA LYS A 48 -15.71 5.06 -5.51
C LYS A 48 -16.96 5.52 -4.77
N GLU A 49 -17.79 4.59 -4.31
CA GLU A 49 -18.98 4.91 -3.50
C GLU A 49 -18.60 5.32 -2.09
N HIS A 50 -17.67 4.59 -1.46
CA HIS A 50 -17.21 4.92 -0.11
C HIS A 50 -15.87 4.24 0.21
N ALA A 51 -15.03 4.95 0.96
CA ALA A 51 -13.74 4.44 1.44
C ALA A 51 -13.80 3.09 2.22
N LYS A 52 -14.95 2.72 2.82
CA LYS A 52 -15.12 1.46 3.57
C LYS A 52 -15.05 0.22 2.65
N PHE A 53 -15.28 0.42 1.36
CA PHE A 53 -15.23 -0.61 0.33
C PHE A 53 -13.88 -0.72 -0.37
N VAL A 54 -12.91 0.16 -0.06
CA VAL A 54 -11.53 0.01 -0.56
C VAL A 54 -10.94 -1.28 0.04
N PRO A 55 -10.42 -2.22 -0.77
CA PRO A 55 -9.99 -3.53 -0.29
C PRO A 55 -8.53 -3.57 0.19
N ALA A 56 -7.70 -2.61 -0.23
CA ALA A 56 -6.27 -2.55 0.09
C ALA A 56 -5.75 -1.10 0.13
N HIS A 57 -4.63 -0.91 0.81
CA HIS A 57 -3.75 0.23 0.58
C HIS A 57 -2.80 -0.10 -0.58
N VAL A 58 -2.74 0.79 -1.58
CA VAL A 58 -2.02 0.53 -2.82
C VAL A 58 -1.24 1.78 -3.21
N PHE A 59 0.03 1.59 -3.56
CA PHE A 59 0.89 2.64 -4.08
C PHE A 59 1.96 2.05 -5.00
N TYR A 60 2.58 2.92 -5.81
CA TYR A 60 3.67 2.52 -6.68
C TYR A 60 4.76 3.59 -6.70
N LYS A 61 5.96 3.18 -7.08
CA LYS A 61 7.08 4.07 -7.34
C LYS A 61 7.80 3.62 -8.60
N GLY A 62 8.39 4.56 -9.34
CA GLY A 62 9.27 4.22 -10.46
C GLY A 62 10.44 3.36 -9.97
N TYR A 63 10.88 2.41 -10.80
CA TYR A 63 12.01 1.55 -10.45
C TYR A 63 13.26 2.41 -10.26
N PRO A 64 13.94 2.37 -9.10
CA PRO A 64 15.04 3.28 -8.82
C PRO A 64 16.22 3.06 -9.78
N LYS A 65 16.75 4.15 -10.32
CA LYS A 65 18.00 4.21 -11.08
C LYS A 65 18.95 5.12 -10.31
N ILE A 66 20.08 4.55 -9.88
CA ILE A 66 21.07 5.28 -9.07
C ILE A 66 22.42 5.22 -9.76
N SER A 67 23.02 6.39 -9.99
CA SER A 67 24.37 6.53 -10.51
C SER A 67 25.27 7.16 -9.45
N LEU A 68 26.44 6.56 -9.23
CA LEU A 68 27.44 7.03 -8.28
C LEU A 68 28.71 7.47 -9.03
N ASP A 69 29.20 8.65 -8.72
CA ASP A 69 30.50 9.16 -9.18
C ASP A 69 31.40 9.46 -7.95
N LYS A 70 32.43 10.29 -8.10
CA LYS A 70 33.45 10.59 -7.07
C LYS A 70 32.86 11.25 -5.81
N ILE A 71 32.36 10.44 -4.88
CA ILE A 71 31.86 10.88 -3.56
C ILE A 71 33.03 11.13 -2.60
N LYS A 72 33.09 12.31 -1.98
CA LYS A 72 34.10 12.67 -0.97
C LYS A 72 33.67 12.35 0.46
N ASN A 73 32.37 12.32 0.73
CA ASN A 73 31.77 12.10 2.05
C ASN A 73 30.92 10.80 2.09
N PRO A 74 31.52 9.63 1.84
CA PRO A 74 30.79 8.36 1.69
C PRO A 74 29.99 7.95 2.94
N GLU A 75 30.49 8.27 4.14
CA GLU A 75 29.80 7.96 5.39
C GLU A 75 28.49 8.74 5.57
N GLU A 76 28.45 9.99 5.13
CA GLU A 76 27.25 10.84 5.23
C GLU A 76 26.16 10.37 4.26
N VAL A 77 26.56 10.03 3.03
CA VAL A 77 25.66 9.44 2.03
C VAL A 77 25.01 8.16 2.55
N VAL A 78 25.80 7.24 3.11
CA VAL A 78 25.26 5.99 3.67
C VAL A 78 24.32 6.27 4.86
N LYS A 79 24.72 7.13 5.81
CA LYS A 79 23.89 7.47 6.99
C LYS A 79 22.59 8.21 6.64
N SER A 80 22.56 8.94 5.52
CA SER A 80 21.37 9.67 5.08
C SER A 80 20.24 8.77 4.60
N CYS A 81 20.54 7.52 4.23
CA CYS A 81 19.54 6.59 3.71
C CYS A 81 18.88 5.81 4.85
N PRO A 82 17.58 5.99 5.13
CA PRO A 82 16.90 5.32 6.24
C PRO A 82 16.56 3.84 5.97
N VAL A 83 16.84 3.36 4.76
CA VAL A 83 16.45 2.03 4.27
C VAL A 83 17.63 1.26 3.69
N ASP A 84 18.85 1.66 4.06
CA ASP A 84 20.08 0.92 3.79
C ASP A 84 20.27 0.55 2.31
N VAL A 85 19.93 1.46 1.40
CA VAL A 85 20.20 1.29 -0.05
C VAL A 85 21.71 1.19 -0.30
N PHE A 86 22.50 1.87 0.52
CA PHE A 86 23.94 2.02 0.38
C PHE A 86 24.70 1.34 1.51
N ALA A 87 25.88 0.81 1.20
CA ALA A 87 26.85 0.32 2.17
C ALA A 87 28.25 0.83 1.83
N LEU A 88 29.15 0.83 2.82
CA LEU A 88 30.57 1.13 2.60
C LEU A 88 31.33 -0.12 2.22
N ASP A 89 32.10 -0.04 1.14
CA ASP A 89 33.18 -0.98 0.83
C ASP A 89 34.52 -0.23 0.92
N GLY A 90 35.13 -0.31 2.09
CA GLY A 90 36.28 0.51 2.45
C GLY A 90 35.93 2.00 2.45
N LYS A 91 36.40 2.73 1.43
CA LYS A 91 36.12 4.17 1.24
C LYS A 91 35.11 4.47 0.13
N GLN A 92 34.54 3.45 -0.51
CA GLN A 92 33.60 3.62 -1.63
C GLN A 92 32.18 3.28 -1.19
N VAL A 93 31.20 4.00 -1.73
CA VAL A 93 29.77 3.71 -1.55
C VAL A 93 29.37 2.65 -2.58
N LYS A 94 28.68 1.60 -2.13
CA LYS A 94 28.07 0.58 -3.00
C LYS A 94 26.58 0.54 -2.78
N ILE A 95 25.83 0.24 -3.85
CA ILE A 95 24.39 -0.01 -3.80
C ILE A 95 24.21 -1.48 -3.42
N VAL A 96 23.51 -1.74 -2.31
CA VAL A 96 23.24 -3.10 -1.81
C VAL A 96 21.75 -3.45 -1.86
N ASN A 97 20.86 -2.45 -1.82
CA ASN A 97 19.42 -2.67 -1.83
C ASN A 97 18.71 -1.60 -2.67
N LEU A 98 18.82 -1.72 -3.99
CA LEU A 98 18.29 -0.73 -4.93
C LEU A 98 16.76 -0.55 -4.79
N GLU A 99 16.03 -1.65 -4.67
CA GLU A 99 14.56 -1.66 -4.64
C GLU A 99 13.98 -1.01 -3.38
N ALA A 100 14.72 -1.01 -2.26
CA ALA A 100 14.31 -0.34 -1.03
C ALA A 100 14.26 1.20 -1.17
N CYS A 101 14.94 1.79 -2.16
CA CYS A 101 15.00 3.24 -2.31
C CYS A 101 13.60 3.87 -2.44
N HIS A 102 13.31 4.86 -1.59
CA HIS A 102 12.03 5.59 -1.58
C HIS A 102 12.01 6.80 -2.54
N LEU A 103 13.06 7.03 -3.32
CA LEU A 103 13.21 8.22 -4.17
C LEU A 103 13.08 9.54 -3.37
N CYS A 104 13.54 9.55 -2.11
CA CYS A 104 13.43 10.72 -1.23
C CYS A 104 14.49 11.81 -1.46
N MET A 105 15.49 11.54 -2.30
CA MET A 105 16.59 12.44 -2.67
C MET A 105 17.56 12.86 -1.56
N ALA A 106 17.36 12.45 -0.30
CA ALA A 106 18.23 12.83 0.81
C ALA A 106 19.73 12.52 0.58
N CYS A 107 20.04 11.38 -0.05
CA CYS A 107 21.41 11.01 -0.40
C CYS A 107 22.05 11.92 -1.46
N VAL A 108 21.25 12.55 -2.33
CA VAL A 108 21.70 13.51 -3.33
C VAL A 108 22.03 14.84 -2.66
N ASP A 109 21.17 15.28 -1.73
CA ASP A 109 21.32 16.55 -1.03
C ASP A 109 22.58 16.62 -0.16
N VAL A 110 22.97 15.50 0.44
CA VAL A 110 24.17 15.43 1.29
C VAL A 110 25.46 15.18 0.51
N ALA A 111 25.42 14.74 -0.74
CA ALA A 111 26.61 14.30 -1.46
C ALA A 111 27.54 15.46 -1.86
N ASP A 112 28.84 15.37 -1.53
CA ASP A 112 29.90 16.28 -1.99
C ASP A 112 30.87 15.54 -2.91
N PRO A 113 31.09 16.01 -4.16
CA PRO A 113 30.51 17.20 -4.79
C PRO A 113 29.08 16.99 -5.30
N GLN A 114 28.38 18.08 -5.57
CA GLN A 114 27.06 18.05 -6.23
C GLN A 114 27.10 17.23 -7.51
N GLY A 115 26.09 16.38 -7.70
CA GLY A 115 25.99 15.47 -8.84
C GLY A 115 26.80 14.16 -8.71
N SER A 116 27.50 13.93 -7.59
CA SER A 116 28.19 12.66 -7.33
C SER A 116 27.25 11.50 -6.99
N VAL A 117 26.01 11.79 -6.61
CA VAL A 117 24.92 10.83 -6.46
C VAL A 117 23.74 11.34 -7.28
N MET A 118 23.24 10.52 -8.20
CA MET A 118 22.05 10.80 -9.00
C MET A 118 21.03 9.71 -8.75
N VAL A 119 19.78 10.11 -8.49
CA VAL A 119 18.67 9.20 -8.23
C VAL A 119 17.50 9.60 -9.11
N GLU A 120 16.97 8.65 -9.88
CA GLU A 120 15.83 8.82 -10.76
C GLU A 120 14.87 7.63 -10.64
N GLY A 121 13.58 7.86 -10.84
CA GLY A 121 12.59 6.78 -11.00
C GLY A 121 12.38 6.46 -12.48
N SER A 122 12.40 5.18 -12.86
CA SER A 122 12.04 4.78 -14.23
C SER A 122 10.59 5.16 -14.55
N GLU A 123 10.35 5.68 -15.76
CA GLU A 123 8.99 5.93 -16.28
C GLU A 123 8.35 4.67 -16.89
N LYS A 124 9.16 3.65 -17.18
CA LYS A 124 8.71 2.41 -17.85
C LYS A 124 8.53 1.23 -16.90
N ASP A 125 9.32 1.23 -15.82
CA ASP A 125 9.36 0.15 -14.85
C ASP A 125 8.95 0.71 -13.50
N PHE A 126 8.13 -0.01 -12.75
CA PHE A 126 7.65 0.44 -11.46
C PHE A 126 7.58 -0.72 -10.46
N ILE A 127 7.75 -0.37 -9.19
CA ILE A 127 7.53 -1.28 -8.06
C ILE A 127 6.14 -0.98 -7.53
N PHE A 128 5.23 -1.93 -7.69
CA PHE A 128 3.84 -1.84 -7.25
C PHE A 128 3.67 -2.55 -5.91
N THR A 129 3.09 -1.88 -4.92
CA THR A 129 2.86 -2.44 -3.59
C THR A 129 1.38 -2.49 -3.28
N VAL A 130 0.91 -3.67 -2.85
CA VAL A 130 -0.48 -3.93 -2.47
C VAL A 130 -0.50 -4.52 -1.06
N GLU A 131 -1.15 -3.81 -0.14
CA GLU A 131 -1.37 -4.25 1.23
C GLU A 131 -2.87 -4.38 1.49
N SER A 132 -3.35 -5.62 1.57
CA SER A 132 -4.77 -5.89 1.81
C SER A 132 -5.20 -5.54 3.24
N TRP A 133 -6.42 -5.03 3.39
CA TRP A 133 -7.10 -4.90 4.70
C TRP A 133 -7.63 -6.24 5.24
N GLY A 134 -7.24 -7.37 4.64
CA GLY A 134 -7.59 -8.73 5.05
C GLY A 134 -8.95 -9.24 4.57
N LYS A 135 -9.71 -8.40 3.83
CA LYS A 135 -11.03 -8.80 3.26
C LYS A 135 -10.88 -9.72 2.05
N LEU A 136 -9.83 -9.51 1.24
CA LEU A 136 -9.50 -10.26 0.04
C LEU A 136 -7.98 -10.48 -0.04
N PRO A 137 -7.48 -11.60 -0.60
CA PRO A 137 -6.06 -11.77 -0.88
C PRO A 137 -5.53 -10.72 -1.88
N CYS A 138 -4.25 -10.33 -1.78
CA CYS A 138 -3.66 -9.33 -2.68
C CYS A 138 -3.72 -9.75 -4.17
N GLU A 139 -3.55 -11.04 -4.46
CA GLU A 139 -3.65 -11.59 -5.82
C GLU A 139 -5.05 -11.39 -6.40
N GLU A 140 -6.09 -11.72 -5.63
CA GLU A 140 -7.48 -11.55 -6.05
C GLU A 140 -7.83 -10.07 -6.28
N ILE A 141 -7.35 -9.17 -5.42
CA ILE A 141 -7.52 -7.72 -5.59
C ILE A 141 -6.91 -7.26 -6.92
N LEU A 142 -5.69 -7.71 -7.24
CA LEU A 142 -5.00 -7.32 -8.46
C LEU A 142 -5.68 -7.90 -9.70
N THR A 143 -5.99 -9.19 -9.71
CA THR A 143 -6.67 -9.85 -10.83
C THR A 143 -8.03 -9.20 -11.09
N LYS A 144 -8.82 -8.96 -10.05
CA LYS A 144 -10.13 -8.31 -10.24
C LYS A 144 -10.02 -6.87 -10.74
N ALA A 145 -8.95 -6.16 -10.36
CA ALA A 145 -8.69 -4.82 -10.90
C ALA A 145 -8.38 -4.85 -12.40
N LEU A 146 -7.62 -5.84 -12.87
CA LEU A 146 -7.33 -6.05 -14.29
C LEU A 146 -8.60 -6.42 -15.07
N ASP A 147 -9.39 -7.38 -14.55
CA ASP A 147 -10.68 -7.75 -15.17
C ASP A 147 -11.59 -6.54 -15.33
N LEU A 148 -11.66 -5.65 -14.32
CA LEU A 148 -12.46 -4.43 -14.39
C LEU A 148 -11.94 -3.39 -15.39
N ILE A 149 -10.65 -3.40 -15.71
CA ILE A 149 -10.09 -2.56 -16.77
C ILE A 149 -10.53 -3.12 -18.13
N ASP A 150 -10.39 -4.43 -18.33
CA ASP A 150 -10.79 -5.10 -19.57
C ASP A 150 -12.29 -4.92 -19.83
N GLU A 151 -13.14 -5.17 -18.82
CA GLU A 151 -14.59 -4.98 -18.89
C GLU A 151 -14.95 -3.54 -19.35
N LYS A 152 -14.23 -2.52 -18.85
CA LYS A 152 -14.47 -1.12 -19.23
C LYS A 152 -14.01 -0.79 -20.65
N VAL A 153 -12.90 -1.38 -21.10
CA VAL A 153 -12.40 -1.21 -22.46
C VAL A 153 -13.35 -1.85 -23.46
N ASP A 154 -13.86 -3.05 -23.14
CA ASP A 154 -14.86 -3.75 -23.95
C ASP A 154 -16.18 -2.98 -24.02
N GLU A 155 -16.66 -2.47 -22.87
CA GLU A 155 -17.84 -1.61 -22.81
C GLU A 155 -17.67 -0.39 -23.72
N PHE A 156 -16.56 0.33 -23.58
CA PHE A 156 -16.25 1.51 -24.39
C PHE A 156 -16.22 1.19 -25.89
N SER A 157 -15.58 0.08 -26.27
CA SER A 157 -15.48 -0.37 -27.67
C SER A 157 -16.87 -0.70 -28.24
N SER A 158 -17.73 -1.34 -27.44
CA SER A 158 -19.11 -1.65 -27.83
C SER A 158 -19.98 -0.40 -28.07
N LEU A 159 -19.72 0.68 -27.34
CA LEU A 159 -20.44 1.94 -27.48
C LEU A 159 -20.02 2.69 -28.74
N LEU A 160 -18.74 2.65 -29.10
CA LEU A 160 -18.24 3.24 -30.36
C LEU A 160 -18.90 2.55 -31.57
N ASN A 161 -18.94 1.22 -31.57
CA ASN A 161 -19.52 0.45 -32.68
C ASN A 161 -21.04 0.63 -32.84
N LYS A 162 -21.75 1.15 -31.83
CA LYS A 162 -23.19 1.47 -31.90
C LYS A 162 -23.46 2.90 -32.40
N SER A 163 -22.42 3.73 -32.45
CA SER A 163 -22.51 5.14 -32.88
C SER A 163 -22.17 5.37 -34.35
N GLU A 164 -21.72 4.31 -35.05
CA GLU A 164 -21.63 4.22 -36.51
C GLU A 164 -22.91 3.64 -37.11
#